data_AF-A0A9P7GKL7-F1
#
_entry.id   AF-A0A9P7GKL7-F1
#
_cell.length_a   1.000
_cell.length_b   1.000
_cell.length_c   1.000
_cell.angle_alpha   90.00
_cell.angle_beta   90.00
_cell.angle_gamma   90.00
#
_symmetry.space_group_name_H-M   'P 1'
#
loop_
_entity.id
_entity.type
_entity.pdbx_description
1 polymer ?
#
loop_
_entity_poly.entity_id
_entity_poly.type
_entity_poly.pdbx_seq_one_letter_code
_entity_poly.pdbx_strand_id
1 'polypeptide(L)'
;MTSVLSAGNHALFAGTRVLYGLSVTNQAPRIFSRTTSKGIPVYALLLTSSISILCFGSSFIGSGELWGWLQNIVGVSNQIAWFSIGLASWRFRTAWVKQGRSLDELKFRASWTWPWGPAFVVGAVTFMIIGKSSVSFWSTS
;
A
#
# COMPACT_ATOMS: atom_id res chain seq x y z
N MET A 1 16.74 8.52 15.13
CA MET A 1 16.19 7.31 15.78
C MET A 1 14.68 7.38 16.00
N THR A 2 14.13 8.54 16.39
CA THR A 2 12.67 8.73 16.57
C THR A 2 11.85 8.57 15.29
N SER A 3 12.39 8.93 14.12
CA SER A 3 11.70 8.83 12.83
C SER A 3 11.33 7.40 12.45
N VAL A 4 12.22 6.43 12.70
CA VAL A 4 12.00 5.01 12.37
C VAL A 4 10.91 4.43 13.27
N LEU A 5 10.92 4.77 14.56
CA LEU A 5 9.90 4.32 15.51
C LEU A 5 8.51 4.89 15.16
N SER A 6 8.44 6.17 14.80
CA SER A 6 7.19 6.81 14.37
C SER A 6 6.65 6.20 13.07
N ALA A 7 7.53 6.01 12.08
CA ALA A 7 7.18 5.36 10.82
C ALA A 7 6.70 3.91 11.03
N GLY A 8 7.36 3.17 11.92
CA GLY A 8 6.98 1.80 12.30
C GLY A 8 5.60 1.73 12.94
N ASN A 9 5.32 2.61 13.91
CA ASN A 9 4.00 2.67 14.55
C ASN A 9 2.89 3.02 13.54
N HIS A 10 3.16 3.95 12.62
CA HIS A 10 2.22 4.28 11.55
C HIS A 10 1.99 3.09 10.60
N ALA A 11 3.04 2.37 10.20
CA ALA A 11 2.94 1.20 9.35
C ALA A 11 2.14 0.06 10.00
N LEU A 12 2.36 -0.21 11.29
CA LEU A 12 1.61 -1.19 12.06
C LEU A 12 0.12 -0.82 12.14
N PHE A 13 -0.17 0.45 12.40
CA PHE A 13 -1.53 0.95 12.48
C PHE A 13 -2.24 0.88 11.11
N ALA A 14 -1.57 1.27 10.04
CA ALA A 14 -2.08 1.19 8.68
C ALA A 14 -2.35 -0.27 8.27
N GLY A 15 -1.40 -1.19 8.53
CA GLY A 15 -1.54 -2.62 8.24
C GLY A 15 -2.71 -3.26 9.00
N THR A 16 -2.84 -2.94 10.29
CA THR A 16 -3.97 -3.40 11.13
C THR A 16 -5.32 -2.98 10.54
N ARG A 17 -5.44 -1.74 10.04
CA ARG A 17 -6.67 -1.23 9.41
C ARG A 17 -6.96 -1.85 8.06
N VAL A 18 -5.95 -2.08 7.23
CA VAL A 18 -6.11 -2.78 5.95
C VAL A 18 -6.63 -4.20 6.19
N LEU A 19 -6.01 -4.94 7.12
CA LEU A 19 -6.43 -6.30 7.46
C LEU A 19 -7.83 -6.33 8.09
N TYR A 20 -8.15 -5.36 8.94
CA TYR A 20 -9.50 -5.18 9.45
C TYR A 20 -10.52 -4.91 8.34
N GLY A 21 -10.21 -4.01 7.39
CA GLY A 21 -11.07 -3.74 6.24
C GLY A 21 -11.35 -4.98 5.39
N LEU A 22 -10.31 -5.79 5.13
CA LEU A 22 -10.44 -7.07 4.44
C LEU A 22 -11.29 -8.08 5.22
N SER A 23 -11.22 -8.08 6.55
CA SER A 23 -12.04 -8.96 7.38
C SER A 23 -13.52 -8.54 7.40
N VAL A 24 -13.80 -7.24 7.30
CA VAL A 24 -15.16 -6.69 7.22
C VAL A 24 -15.79 -6.96 5.86
N THR A 25 -15.00 -6.94 4.77
CA THR A 25 -15.46 -7.31 3.42
C THR A 25 -15.49 -8.82 3.18
N ASN A 26 -15.33 -9.64 4.24
CA ASN A 26 -15.38 -11.10 4.20
C ASN A 26 -14.28 -11.74 3.32
N GLN A 27 -13.20 -11.00 3.03
CA GLN A 27 -12.03 -11.47 2.28
C GLN A 27 -10.91 -12.04 3.18
N ALA A 28 -10.98 -11.79 4.49
CA ALA A 28 -10.09 -12.36 5.51
C ALA A 28 -10.91 -13.05 6.62
N PRO A 29 -10.37 -14.04 7.34
CA PRO A 29 -11.12 -14.77 8.35
C PRO A 29 -11.64 -13.83 9.45
N ARG A 30 -12.91 -14.00 9.84
CA ARG A 30 -13.66 -13.17 10.82
C ARG A 30 -12.99 -13.03 12.19
N ILE A 31 -11.94 -13.80 12.46
CA ILE A 31 -11.12 -13.65 13.66
C ILE A 31 -10.44 -12.26 13.67
N PHE A 32 -10.06 -11.72 12.50
CA PHE A 32 -9.44 -10.40 12.38
C PHE A 32 -10.44 -9.24 12.46
N SER A 33 -11.74 -9.50 12.37
CA SER A 33 -12.78 -8.47 12.56
C SER A 33 -13.16 -8.26 14.02
N ARG A 34 -12.66 -9.10 14.95
CA ARG A 34 -12.89 -8.93 16.38
C ARG A 34 -12.09 -7.74 16.90
N THR A 35 -12.81 -6.68 17.27
CA THR A 35 -12.27 -5.48 17.90
C THR A 35 -12.50 -5.50 19.41
N THR A 36 -11.58 -4.87 20.15
CA THR A 36 -11.75 -4.61 21.59
C THR A 36 -12.79 -3.49 21.79
N SER A 37 -13.28 -3.25 23.02
CA SER A 37 -14.28 -2.19 23.31
C SER A 37 -13.87 -0.78 22.86
N LYS A 38 -12.57 -0.53 22.67
CA LYS A 38 -12.00 0.70 22.12
C LYS A 38 -11.92 0.74 20.58
N GLY A 39 -12.50 -0.24 19.87
CA GLY A 39 -12.48 -0.34 18.41
C GLY A 39 -11.16 -0.79 17.81
N ILE A 40 -10.23 -1.30 18.63
CA ILE A 40 -8.88 -1.70 18.18
C ILE A 40 -8.89 -3.18 17.77
N PRO A 41 -8.51 -3.54 16.52
CA PRO A 41 -8.45 -4.94 16.08
C PRO A 41 -7.14 -5.59 16.58
N VAL A 42 -7.17 -6.13 17.81
CA VAL A 42 -5.97 -6.64 18.50
C VAL A 42 -5.36 -7.84 17.78
N TYR A 43 -6.18 -8.74 17.21
CA TYR A 43 -5.69 -9.90 16.46
C TYR A 43 -4.94 -9.51 15.18
N ALA A 44 -5.44 -8.49 14.47
CA ALA A 44 -4.76 -7.96 13.28
C ALA A 44 -3.44 -7.26 13.66
N LEU A 45 -3.42 -6.55 14.78
CA LEU A 45 -2.21 -5.91 15.30
C LEU A 45 -1.16 -6.95 15.70
N LEU A 46 -1.54 -7.98 16.44
CA LEU A 46 -0.63 -9.06 16.84
C LEU A 46 -0.02 -9.78 15.64
N LEU A 47 -0.83 -10.07 14.60
CA LEU A 47 -0.32 -10.68 13.38
C LEU A 47 0.70 -9.77 12.68
N THR A 48 0.34 -8.50 12.48
CA THR A 48 1.20 -7.53 11.79
C THR A 48 2.52 -7.34 12.54
N SER A 49 2.47 -7.20 13.87
CA SER A 49 3.66 -7.11 14.72
C SER A 49 4.50 -8.39 14.70
N SER A 50 3.88 -9.57 14.71
CA SER A 50 4.60 -10.85 14.62
C SER A 50 5.34 -10.98 13.29
N ILE A 51 4.70 -10.59 12.17
CA ILE A 51 5.33 -10.56 10.85
C ILE A 51 6.49 -9.55 10.84
N SER A 52 6.33 -8.36 11.44
CA SER A 52 7.42 -7.38 11.54
C SER A 52 8.60 -7.91 12.34
N ILE A 53 8.37 -8.61 13.45
CA ILE A 53 9.42 -9.24 14.27
C ILE A 53 10.13 -10.35 13.48
N LEU A 54 9.38 -11.20 12.76
CA LEU A 54 9.95 -12.26 11.92
C LEU A 54 10.81 -11.68 10.79
N CYS A 55 10.33 -10.62 10.13
CA CYS A 55 11.06 -9.93 9.08
C CYS A 55 12.34 -9.28 9.62
N PHE A 56 12.29 -8.66 10.80
CA PHE A 56 13.47 -8.13 11.47
C PHE A 56 14.44 -9.24 11.89
N GLY A 57 13.93 -10.35 12.43
CA GLY A 57 14.72 -11.53 12.78
C GLY A 57 15.41 -12.18 11.58
N SER A 58 14.79 -12.12 10.39
CA SER A 58 15.40 -12.59 9.13
C SER A 58 16.64 -11.80 8.74
N SER A 59 16.80 -10.57 9.25
CA SER A 59 18.04 -9.79 9.07
C SER A 59 19.23 -10.36 9.88
N PHE A 60 18.97 -11.19 10.90
CA PHE A 60 20.01 -11.79 11.74
C PHE A 60 20.29 -13.25 11.39
N ILE A 61 19.38 -13.90 10.63
CA ILE A 61 19.42 -15.33 10.34
C ILE A 61 19.70 -15.53 8.84
N GLY A 62 20.94 -15.88 8.50
CA GLY A 62 21.38 -16.26 7.15
C GLY A 62 21.83 -15.07 6.30
N SER A 63 23.15 -14.93 6.11
CA SER A 63 23.90 -14.15 5.08
C SER A 63 23.41 -12.77 4.59
N GLY A 64 22.33 -12.20 5.12
CA GLY A 64 21.66 -10.99 4.61
C GLY A 64 20.80 -11.21 3.36
N GLU A 65 20.80 -12.40 2.77
CA GLU A 65 20.13 -12.66 1.48
C GLU A 65 18.60 -12.66 1.62
N LEU A 66 18.06 -13.32 2.64
CA LEU A 66 16.61 -13.40 2.89
C LEU A 66 15.99 -12.00 3.10
N TRP A 67 16.69 -11.14 3.82
CA TRP A 67 16.29 -9.74 4.01
C TRP A 67 16.19 -9.00 2.66
N GLY A 68 17.16 -9.20 1.76
CA GLY A 68 17.16 -8.61 0.43
C GLY A 68 15.94 -9.02 -0.41
N TRP A 69 15.61 -10.33 -0.42
CA TRP A 69 14.42 -10.85 -1.09
C TRP A 69 13.12 -10.24 -0.54
N LEU A 70 12.97 -10.20 0.78
CA LEU A 70 11.79 -9.62 1.45
C LEU A 70 11.63 -8.13 1.12
N GLN A 71 12.73 -7.37 1.14
CA GLN A 71 12.71 -5.94 0.83
C GLN A 71 12.34 -5.68 -0.64
N ASN A 72 12.79 -6.53 -1.56
CA ASN A 72 12.41 -6.44 -2.98
C ASN A 72 10.89 -6.63 -3.16
N ILE A 73 10.33 -7.68 -2.56
CA ILE A 73 8.88 -7.99 -2.63
C ILE A 73 8.04 -6.84 -2.06
N VAL A 74 8.43 -6.27 -0.92
CA VAL A 74 7.74 -5.10 -0.33
C VAL A 74 7.80 -3.90 -1.29
N GLY A 75 8.96 -3.67 -1.91
CA GLY A 75 9.15 -2.59 -2.87
C GLY A 75 8.26 -2.72 -4.12
N VAL A 76 8.11 -3.93 -4.66
CA VAL A 76 7.24 -4.20 -5.81
C VAL A 76 5.76 -4.09 -5.41
N SER A 77 5.40 -4.64 -4.25
CA SER A 77 4.03 -4.59 -3.73
C SER A 77 3.55 -3.14 -3.53
N ASN A 78 4.42 -2.27 -3.00
CA ASN A 78 4.12 -0.85 -2.87
C ASN A 78 3.85 -0.23 -4.26
N GLN A 79 4.71 -0.46 -5.26
CA GLN A 79 4.50 0.08 -6.61
C GLN A 79 3.15 -0.34 -7.21
N ILE A 80 2.77 -1.61 -7.07
CA ILE A 80 1.46 -2.11 -7.52
C ILE A 80 0.32 -1.40 -6.78
N ALA A 81 0.46 -1.15 -5.47
CA ALA A 81 -0.54 -0.42 -4.71
C ALA A 81 -0.73 1.02 -5.24
N TRP A 82 0.35 1.75 -5.52
CA TRP A 82 0.28 3.09 -6.12
C TRP A 82 -0.33 3.07 -7.53
N PHE A 83 0.01 2.05 -8.34
CA PHE A 83 -0.62 1.83 -9.65
C PHE A 83 -2.14 1.66 -9.54
N SER A 84 -2.58 0.78 -8.63
CA SER A 84 -3.99 0.49 -8.38
C SER A 84 -4.75 1.73 -7.91
N ILE A 85 -4.16 2.53 -7.01
CA ILE A 85 -4.72 3.80 -6.54
C ILE A 85 -4.90 4.79 -7.72
N GLY A 86 -3.89 4.91 -8.58
CA GLY A 86 -3.96 5.75 -9.77
C GLY A 86 -5.08 5.32 -10.72
N LEU A 87 -5.16 4.02 -11.01
CA LEU A 87 -6.19 3.44 -11.87
C LEU A 87 -7.60 3.57 -11.29
N ALA A 88 -7.77 3.31 -9.99
CA ALA A 88 -9.04 3.47 -9.30
C ALA A 88 -9.49 4.94 -9.30
N SER A 89 -8.57 5.87 -9.07
CA SER A 89 -8.83 7.32 -9.13
C SER A 89 -9.26 7.75 -10.53
N TRP A 90 -8.64 7.21 -11.57
CA TRP A 90 -9.03 7.48 -12.96
C TRP A 90 -10.42 6.90 -13.27
N ARG A 91 -10.64 5.61 -12.98
CA ARG A 91 -11.94 4.93 -13.21
C ARG A 91 -13.09 5.59 -12.46
N PHE A 92 -12.87 5.98 -11.19
CA PHE A 92 -13.88 6.68 -10.39
C PHE A 92 -14.31 7.99 -11.07
N ARG A 93 -13.35 8.80 -11.53
CA ARG A 93 -13.65 10.07 -12.20
C ARG A 93 -14.29 9.89 -13.57
N THR A 94 -13.84 8.91 -14.36
CA THR A 94 -14.49 8.57 -15.64
C THR A 94 -15.92 8.08 -15.44
N ALA A 95 -16.17 7.25 -14.41
CA ALA A 95 -17.51 6.81 -14.07
C ALA A 95 -18.39 7.96 -13.56
N TRP A 96 -17.83 8.90 -12.79
CA TRP A 96 -18.54 10.08 -12.28
C TRP A 96 -19.05 10.99 -13.40
N VAL A 97 -18.18 11.28 -14.38
CA VAL A 97 -18.56 12.07 -15.58
C VAL A 97 -19.58 11.31 -16.44
N LYS A 98 -19.42 9.98 -16.60
CA LYS A 98 -20.38 9.14 -17.33
C LYS A 98 -21.75 9.06 -16.67
N GLN A 99 -21.83 9.25 -15.35
CA GLN A 99 -23.10 9.31 -14.60
C GLN A 99 -23.79 10.68 -14.68
N GLY A 100 -23.30 11.60 -15.52
CA GLY A 100 -23.93 12.91 -15.74
C GLY A 100 -23.81 13.88 -14.57
N ARG A 101 -22.98 13.56 -13.56
CA ARG A 101 -22.74 14.43 -12.40
C ARG A 101 -21.59 15.39 -12.70
N SER A 102 -21.79 16.67 -12.41
CA SER A 102 -20.73 17.66 -12.55
C SER A 102 -19.62 17.38 -11.54
N LEU A 103 -18.37 17.66 -11.91
CA LEU A 103 -17.22 17.54 -11.02
C LEU A 103 -17.25 18.60 -9.90
N ASP A 104 -18.16 19.56 -9.96
CA ASP A 104 -18.37 20.63 -8.97
C ASP A 104 -19.17 20.18 -7.74
N GLU A 105 -19.90 19.04 -7.80
CA GLU A 105 -20.57 18.45 -6.62
C GLU A 105 -19.61 17.66 -5.70
N LEU A 106 -18.37 17.43 -6.13
CA LEU A 106 -17.39 16.69 -5.33
C LEU A 106 -16.79 17.56 -4.23
N LYS A 107 -17.09 17.21 -2.97
CA LYS A 107 -16.58 17.84 -1.74
C LYS A 107 -15.04 17.95 -1.68
N PHE A 108 -14.32 17.06 -2.36
CA PHE A 108 -12.86 17.07 -2.49
C PHE A 108 -12.45 17.47 -3.91
N ARG A 109 -12.31 18.79 -4.12
CA ARG A 109 -11.84 19.36 -5.38
C ARG A 109 -10.33 19.19 -5.50
N ALA A 110 -9.89 18.32 -6.39
CA ALA A 110 -8.50 18.32 -6.86
C ALA A 110 -8.33 19.45 -7.90
N SER A 111 -8.48 20.70 -7.46
CA SER A 111 -8.59 21.88 -8.35
C SER A 111 -7.27 22.20 -9.09
N TRP A 112 -6.13 21.71 -8.60
CA TRP A 112 -4.79 21.97 -9.18
C TRP A 112 -4.28 20.84 -10.08
N THR A 113 -4.80 19.61 -9.93
CA THR A 113 -4.26 18.40 -10.57
C THR A 113 -5.15 17.81 -11.66
N TRP A 114 -6.21 18.50 -12.07
CA TRP A 114 -7.06 18.11 -13.21
C TRP A 114 -6.53 18.83 -14.47
N PRO A 115 -6.13 18.19 -15.60
CA PRO A 115 -6.30 16.79 -16.09
C PRO A 115 -5.14 15.82 -15.86
N TRP A 116 -3.96 16.30 -15.46
CA TRP A 116 -2.72 15.53 -15.58
C TRP A 116 -2.45 14.59 -14.41
N GLY A 117 -3.06 14.79 -13.23
CA GLY A 117 -2.72 14.06 -12.01
C GLY A 117 -2.85 12.53 -12.13
N PRO A 118 -4.00 11.98 -12.54
CA PRO A 118 -4.16 10.53 -12.69
C PRO A 118 -3.28 9.94 -13.80
N ALA A 119 -3.14 10.65 -14.92
CA ALA A 119 -2.28 10.22 -16.04
C ALA A 119 -0.80 10.27 -15.67
N PHE A 120 -0.37 11.27 -14.89
CA PHE A 120 0.97 11.38 -14.33
C PHE A 120 1.25 10.25 -13.34
N VAL A 121 0.30 9.91 -12.46
CA VAL A 121 0.48 8.78 -11.53
C VAL A 121 0.60 7.46 -12.30
N VAL A 122 -0.26 7.21 -13.27
CA VAL A 122 -0.19 6.00 -14.10
C VAL A 122 1.12 5.96 -14.90
N GLY A 123 1.52 7.08 -15.51
CA GLY A 123 2.77 7.20 -16.26
C GLY A 123 4.01 7.06 -15.39
N ALA A 124 4.07 7.73 -14.24
CA ALA A 124 5.19 7.67 -13.31
C ALA A 124 5.32 6.27 -12.69
N VAL A 125 4.22 5.61 -12.34
CA VAL A 125 4.26 4.25 -11.80
C VAL A 125 4.65 3.24 -12.88
N THR A 126 4.15 3.39 -14.12
CA THR A 126 4.58 2.56 -15.26
C THR A 126 6.07 2.77 -15.55
N PHE A 127 6.54 4.02 -15.54
CA PHE A 127 7.96 4.35 -15.70
C PHE A 127 8.83 3.78 -14.57
N MET A 128 8.37 3.81 -13.32
CA MET A 128 9.09 3.21 -12.19
C MET A 128 9.14 1.68 -12.23
N ILE A 129 8.10 1.04 -12.75
CA ILE A 129 8.10 -0.42 -12.99
C ILE A 129 9.10 -0.75 -14.10
N ILE A 130 9.07 -0.01 -15.22
CA ILE A 130 10.00 -0.19 -16.34
C ILE A 130 11.45 0.08 -15.91
N GLY A 131 11.67 1.15 -15.13
CA GLY A 131 12.98 1.51 -14.60
C GLY A 131 13.57 0.41 -13.73
N LYS A 132 12.78 -0.24 -12.87
CA LYS A 132 13.23 -1.39 -12.07
C LYS A 132 13.61 -2.60 -12.94
N SER A 133 12.88 -2.88 -14.01
CA SER A 133 13.30 -3.90 -14.98
C SER A 133 14.62 -3.53 -15.67
N SER A 134 14.82 -2.26 -16.04
CA SER A 134 16.06 -1.81 -16.67
C SER A 134 17.29 -1.93 -15.77
N VAL A 135 17.19 -1.60 -14.46
CA VAL A 135 18.32 -1.84 -13.53
C VAL A 135 18.55 -3.33 -13.24
N SER A 136 17.52 -4.19 -13.31
CA SER A 136 17.71 -5.64 -13.22
C SER A 136 18.47 -6.19 -14.44
N PHE A 137 18.24 -5.62 -15.62
CA PHE A 137 19.01 -5.95 -16.84
C PHE A 137 20.49 -5.51 -16.74
N TRP A 138 20.79 -4.41 -16.05
CA TRP A 138 22.17 -3.93 -15.86
C TRP A 138 22.93 -4.55 -14.68
N SER A 139 22.23 -5.20 -13.73
CA SER A 139 22.87 -5.89 -12.59
C SER A 139 23.27 -7.34 -12.88
N THR A 140 23.03 -7.83 -14.10
CA THR A 140 23.36 -9.19 -14.54
C THR A 140 24.50 -9.21 -15.58
N SER A 141 25.22 -8.09 -15.75
CA SER A 141 26.45 -8.00 -16.57
C SER A 141 27.67 -7.69 -15.72
#